data_AF-A0A8J2W9T4-F1
#
_entry.id   AF-A0A8J2W9T4-F1
#
_cell.length_a   1.000
_cell.length_b   1.000
_cell.length_c   1.000
_cell.angle_alpha   90.00
_cell.angle_beta   90.00
_cell.angle_gamma   90.00
#
_symmetry.space_group_name_H-M   'P 1'
#
loop_
_entity.id
_entity.type
_entity.pdbx_description
1 polymer ?
#
loop_
_entity_poly.entity_id
_entity_poly.type
_entity_poly.pdbx_seq_one_letter_code
_entity_poly.pdbx_strand_id
1 'polypeptide(L)'
;MTIKWLIVCVFLLMVGADMVEGRQRSLIKTCPEGYELVENPVSGKAECTCLAYHLYWPLNGICYREMTQGPCKPGHKLIWNSELEKAECQCPPFWSRLTSDGECYEEYTQGPCQKGQLLIQERCTCSQNLTMHYHPDSGQCFELYTRGPCSSGKVLNFNYRALRPECVCQEGHVEWNDDNCYPINTQRVGPCNTTQCPEETPISCFVSDADASTVSSARCACLPASSLMDNGRCYVAYNQGPCEYGHWFVYDRTQQPAKCLPKKNCQRFDNWYSWPQDGNCYKQWRQGPCPFGELFYLDPETGRTSCQCQNSWLTHLFEGKCYEHHSVGPCPAGKYFNFDPITQKTGCTCFTAFAPDAEKGICVEKLTQDKCPLGQLIIADSITGHSKCDCKEDTMKQNYWLADGKCYQHLKQGPCSKSMIFRLDDQTSLPACLPPIVGSSSIRKKRKAFNKLSSFGH
;
A
#
# COMPACT_ATOMS: atom_id res chain seq x y z
N MET A 1 28.07 23.74 83.40
CA MET A 1 28.09 22.51 82.59
C MET A 1 29.00 22.77 81.40
N THR A 2 30.31 22.47 81.50
CA THR A 2 30.95 21.21 81.08
C THR A 2 30.69 20.90 79.59
N ILE A 3 31.64 20.62 78.69
CA ILE A 3 33.11 20.49 78.65
C ILE A 3 33.44 20.38 77.14
N LYS A 4 34.48 21.11 76.68
CA LYS A 4 35.58 20.85 75.70
C LYS A 4 35.34 19.87 74.50
N TRP A 5 35.87 20.05 73.28
CA TRP A 5 37.26 20.22 72.81
C TRP A 5 37.24 20.64 71.30
N LEU A 6 37.99 21.67 70.83
CA LEU A 6 39.33 21.63 70.18
C LEU A 6 39.47 20.57 69.06
N ILE A 7 39.82 20.93 67.82
CA ILE A 7 41.21 21.02 67.31
C ILE A 7 41.33 21.96 66.09
N VAL A 8 42.48 22.65 66.07
CA VAL A 8 43.06 23.60 65.10
C VAL A 8 43.79 22.86 63.96
N CYS A 9 43.82 23.41 62.73
CA CYS A 9 45.06 23.52 61.94
C CYS A 9 44.91 24.39 60.67
N VAL A 10 45.79 25.38 60.60
CA VAL A 10 46.11 26.28 59.48
C VAL A 10 47.05 25.55 58.51
N PHE A 11 46.90 25.71 57.19
CA PHE A 11 48.05 25.79 56.27
C PHE A 11 47.70 26.47 54.93
N LEU A 12 48.68 27.24 54.45
CA LEU A 12 48.72 28.18 53.33
C LEU A 12 48.78 27.54 51.93
N LEU A 13 48.25 28.29 50.95
CA LEU A 13 48.66 28.50 49.55
C LEU A 13 48.75 27.29 48.58
N MET A 14 48.03 27.39 47.45
CA MET A 14 48.61 27.43 46.09
C MET A 14 47.55 27.77 45.03
N VAL A 15 48.01 28.48 44.00
CA VAL A 15 47.30 29.09 42.89
C VAL A 15 46.75 28.03 41.91
N GLY A 16 45.54 28.25 41.40
CA GLY A 16 44.99 27.51 40.25
C GLY A 16 43.89 28.35 39.60
N ALA A 17 44.24 29.04 38.52
CA ALA A 17 43.28 29.71 37.66
C ALA A 17 42.62 28.66 36.77
N ASP A 18 41.33 28.41 36.96
CA ASP A 18 40.52 27.68 35.99
C ASP A 18 39.43 28.60 35.45
N MET A 19 39.65 29.04 34.21
CA MET A 19 38.66 29.65 33.34
C MET A 19 37.57 28.62 33.07
N VAL A 20 36.39 28.78 33.67
CA VAL A 20 35.20 28.03 33.25
C VAL A 20 34.53 28.83 32.13
N GLU A 21 34.86 28.42 30.90
CA GLU A 21 34.18 28.78 29.66
C GLU A 21 32.67 28.46 29.81
N GLY A 22 31.88 29.50 30.08
CA GLY A 22 30.42 29.44 30.17
C GLY A 22 29.81 29.16 28.80
N ARG A 23 29.79 27.88 28.44
CA ARG A 23 29.16 27.32 27.24
C ARG A 23 27.70 27.80 27.16
N GLN A 24 27.45 28.73 26.24
CA GLN A 24 26.14 29.23 25.89
C GLN A 24 25.27 28.04 25.44
N ARG A 25 24.38 27.57 26.32
CA ARG A 25 23.34 26.58 25.98
C ARG A 25 22.41 27.27 24.98
N SER A 26 22.67 27.06 23.68
CA SER A 26 21.70 27.33 22.64
C SER A 26 20.49 26.43 22.91
N LEU A 27 19.42 27.02 23.46
CA LEU A 27 18.10 26.44 23.48
C LEU A 27 17.70 26.23 22.02
N ILE A 28 17.82 25.00 21.52
CA ILE A 28 17.29 24.60 20.22
C ILE A 28 15.79 24.90 20.28
N LYS A 29 15.36 25.97 19.62
CA LYS A 29 13.93 26.29 19.45
C LYS A 29 13.34 25.23 18.53
N THR A 30 12.76 24.19 19.11
CA THR A 30 11.93 23.24 18.38
C THR A 30 10.50 23.78 18.33
N CYS A 31 9.87 23.69 17.16
CA CYS A 31 8.47 24.04 17.01
C CYS A 31 7.56 22.84 17.32
N PRO A 32 6.33 23.06 17.81
CA PRO A 32 5.35 22.00 18.00
C PRO A 32 4.95 21.31 16.69
N GLU A 33 4.28 20.15 16.78
CA GLU A 33 3.70 19.48 15.61
C GLU A 33 2.72 20.42 14.88
N GLY A 34 2.77 20.43 13.54
CA GLY A 34 2.02 21.37 12.71
C GLY A 34 2.71 22.72 12.46
N TYR A 35 3.85 22.98 13.12
CA TYR A 35 4.64 24.21 12.95
C TYR A 35 6.01 23.96 12.31
N GLU A 36 6.55 24.99 11.67
CA GLU A 36 7.93 25.09 11.22
C GLU A 36 8.64 26.33 11.76
N LEU A 37 9.94 26.20 11.98
CA LEU A 37 10.80 27.31 12.37
C LEU A 37 11.13 28.18 11.14
N VAL A 38 10.80 29.46 11.21
CA VAL A 38 11.07 30.48 10.19
C VAL A 38 11.84 31.63 10.84
N GLU A 39 12.88 32.13 10.17
CA GLU A 39 13.64 33.29 10.66
C GLU A 39 12.93 34.59 10.26
N ASN A 40 12.63 35.43 11.25
CA ASN A 40 12.07 36.75 11.00
C ASN A 40 13.15 37.65 10.37
N PRO A 41 12.99 38.15 9.13
CA PRO A 41 14.02 38.89 8.41
C PRO A 41 14.32 40.27 9.03
N VAL A 42 13.45 40.79 9.89
CA VAL A 42 13.63 42.10 10.54
C VAL A 42 14.32 41.97 11.90
N SER A 43 13.98 40.93 12.67
CA SER A 43 14.51 40.76 14.02
C SER A 43 15.64 39.72 14.14
N GLY A 44 15.90 38.94 13.08
CA GLY A 44 16.86 37.83 13.10
C GLY A 44 16.51 36.72 14.10
N LYS A 45 15.26 36.68 14.58
CA LYS A 45 14.79 35.71 15.58
C LYS A 45 14.03 34.60 14.88
N ALA A 46 14.33 33.36 15.24
CA ALA A 46 13.59 32.19 14.81
C ALA A 46 12.22 32.13 15.51
N GLU A 47 11.15 32.08 14.74
CA GLU A 47 9.74 32.04 15.14
C GLU A 47 9.05 30.81 14.53
N CYS A 48 8.01 30.28 15.18
CA CYS A 48 7.29 29.12 14.68
C CYS A 48 6.05 29.56 13.89
N THR A 49 5.95 29.16 12.62
CA THR A 49 4.80 29.40 11.74
C THR A 49 4.13 28.07 11.37
N CYS A 50 2.87 28.07 10.92
CA CYS A 50 2.24 26.82 10.48
C CYS A 50 2.94 26.21 9.27
N LEU A 51 2.98 24.88 9.20
CA LEU A 51 3.39 24.13 8.01
C LEU A 51 2.46 24.44 6.82
N ALA A 52 2.96 24.25 5.59
CA ALA A 52 2.12 24.30 4.39
C ALA A 52 0.89 23.37 4.52
N TYR A 53 -0.27 23.86 4.05
CA TYR A 53 -1.58 23.20 4.17
C TYR A 53 -2.05 22.94 5.61
N HIS A 54 -1.44 23.61 6.59
CA HIS A 54 -1.95 23.67 7.96
C HIS A 54 -2.49 25.05 8.26
N LEU A 55 -3.67 25.10 8.85
CA LEU A 55 -4.36 26.31 9.21
C LEU A 55 -4.21 26.56 10.71
N TYR A 56 -3.83 27.79 11.06
CA TYR A 56 -3.69 28.22 12.45
C TYR A 56 -5.05 28.31 13.13
N TRP A 57 -5.20 27.68 14.30
CA TRP A 57 -6.39 27.80 15.12
C TRP A 57 -6.14 28.70 16.34
N PRO A 58 -6.79 29.88 16.44
CA PRO A 58 -6.43 30.90 17.44
C PRO A 58 -6.80 30.51 18.88
N LEU A 59 -7.79 29.64 19.08
CA LEU A 59 -8.28 29.30 20.43
C LEU A 59 -7.29 28.48 21.26
N ASN A 60 -6.49 27.63 20.61
CA ASN A 60 -5.50 26.80 21.29
C ASN A 60 -4.08 27.02 20.78
N GLY A 61 -3.89 27.88 19.76
CA GLY A 61 -2.60 28.15 19.18
C GLY A 61 -1.97 26.91 18.56
N ILE A 62 -2.75 26.07 17.88
CA ILE A 62 -2.27 24.87 17.19
C ILE A 62 -2.58 24.97 15.69
N CYS A 63 -1.66 24.50 14.85
CA CYS A 63 -1.87 24.38 13.41
C CYS A 63 -2.41 22.99 13.05
N TYR A 64 -3.49 22.94 12.28
CA TYR A 64 -4.15 21.69 11.90
C TYR A 64 -4.20 21.55 10.38
N ARG A 65 -4.09 20.32 9.87
CA ARG A 65 -4.16 20.06 8.44
C ARG A 65 -5.54 20.44 7.87
N GLU A 66 -5.55 21.18 6.76
CA GLU A 66 -6.78 21.53 6.05
C GLU A 66 -7.54 20.27 5.58
N MET A 67 -8.87 20.37 5.47
CA MET A 67 -9.80 19.29 5.11
C MET A 67 -9.81 18.10 6.07
N THR A 68 -9.27 18.27 7.28
CA THR A 68 -9.38 17.30 8.39
C THR A 68 -10.35 17.81 9.44
N GLN A 69 -10.73 16.96 10.40
CA GLN A 69 -11.59 17.40 11.50
C GLN A 69 -10.90 18.46 12.36
N GLY A 70 -9.61 18.29 12.68
CA GLY A 70 -8.85 19.22 13.50
C GLY A 70 -9.56 19.56 14.84
N PRO A 71 -9.70 20.85 15.20
CA PRO A 71 -10.39 21.29 16.41
C PRO A 71 -11.91 21.34 16.26
N CYS A 72 -12.44 21.01 15.08
CA CYS A 72 -13.87 21.04 14.79
C CYS A 72 -14.60 19.86 15.44
N LYS A 73 -15.90 20.04 15.64
CA LYS A 73 -16.79 18.95 16.07
C LYS A 73 -16.80 17.81 15.04
N PRO A 74 -17.17 16.57 15.43
CA PRO A 74 -17.39 15.48 14.48
C PRO A 74 -18.30 15.91 13.31
N GLY A 75 -18.01 15.40 12.11
CA GLY A 75 -18.73 15.77 10.87
C GLY A 75 -18.24 17.05 10.20
N HIS A 76 -17.70 18.02 10.95
CA HIS A 76 -17.14 19.25 10.39
C HIS A 76 -15.69 19.06 9.94
N LYS A 77 -15.26 19.89 8.99
CA LYS A 77 -13.87 19.97 8.52
C LYS A 77 -13.33 21.38 8.67
N LEU A 78 -12.03 21.47 8.88
CA LEU A 78 -11.29 22.72 8.93
C LEU A 78 -10.98 23.20 7.50
N ILE A 79 -11.48 24.38 7.16
CA ILE A 79 -11.36 24.98 5.81
C ILE A 79 -10.83 26.41 5.96
N TRP A 80 -10.05 26.88 4.99
CA TRP A 80 -9.60 28.27 4.92
C TRP A 80 -10.70 29.16 4.36
N ASN A 81 -11.11 30.18 5.12
CA ASN A 81 -11.97 31.24 4.62
C ASN A 81 -11.10 32.36 4.04
N SER A 82 -11.13 32.52 2.71
CA SER A 82 -10.38 33.54 2.00
C SER A 82 -10.88 34.97 2.22
N GLU A 83 -12.14 35.16 2.60
CA GLU A 83 -12.72 36.48 2.85
C GLU A 83 -12.36 37.01 4.25
N LEU A 84 -12.34 36.11 5.23
CA LEU A 84 -12.04 36.42 6.63
C LEU A 84 -10.57 36.17 7.00
N GLU A 85 -9.77 35.70 6.04
CA GLU A 85 -8.37 35.31 6.19
C GLU A 85 -8.11 34.47 7.46
N LYS A 86 -9.00 33.50 7.71
CA LYS A 86 -8.92 32.65 8.91
C LYS A 86 -9.40 31.23 8.65
N ALA A 87 -8.92 30.31 9.48
CA ALA A 87 -9.43 28.95 9.54
C ALA A 87 -10.82 28.93 10.17
N GLU A 88 -11.74 28.16 9.60
CA GLU A 88 -13.05 27.95 10.18
C GLU A 88 -13.57 26.52 10.01
N CYS A 89 -14.51 26.14 10.86
CA CYS A 89 -15.17 24.85 10.81
C CYS A 89 -16.41 24.95 9.93
N GLN A 90 -16.39 24.22 8.81
CA GLN A 90 -17.50 24.14 7.87
C GLN A 90 -17.91 22.69 7.63
N CYS A 91 -19.06 22.51 6.99
CA CYS A 91 -19.42 21.21 6.45
C CYS A 91 -18.49 20.84 5.29
N PRO A 92 -18.10 19.57 5.15
CA PRO A 92 -17.34 19.13 4.00
C PRO A 92 -18.12 19.32 2.69
N PRO A 93 -17.45 19.28 1.53
CA PRO A 93 -18.13 19.28 0.24
C PRO A 93 -19.20 18.19 0.16
N PHE A 94 -20.35 18.52 -0.44
CA PHE A 94 -21.54 17.66 -0.55
C PHE A 94 -22.23 17.34 0.79
N TRP A 95 -21.94 18.10 1.84
CA TRP A 95 -22.62 18.05 3.13
C TRP A 95 -23.28 19.40 3.42
N SER A 96 -24.46 19.35 4.01
CA SER A 96 -25.25 20.52 4.38
C SER A 96 -25.33 20.63 5.90
N ARG A 97 -25.31 21.87 6.40
CA ARG A 97 -25.62 22.15 7.82
C ARG A 97 -27.13 22.09 7.99
N LEU A 98 -27.64 21.17 8.79
CA LEU A 98 -29.08 21.12 9.05
C LEU A 98 -29.51 22.31 9.91
N THR A 99 -30.57 23.01 9.51
CA THR A 99 -31.04 24.23 10.20
C THR A 99 -31.49 23.96 11.64
N SER A 100 -32.00 22.77 11.95
CA SER A 100 -32.62 22.47 13.25
C SER A 100 -31.63 22.24 14.39
N ASP A 101 -30.46 21.65 14.12
CA ASP A 101 -29.44 21.35 15.13
C ASP A 101 -28.09 22.00 14.83
N GLY A 102 -27.89 22.52 13.61
CA GLY A 102 -26.64 23.14 13.18
C GLY A 102 -25.51 22.15 12.91
N GLU A 103 -25.80 20.85 12.85
CA GLU A 103 -24.81 19.80 12.58
C GLU A 103 -24.73 19.48 11.08
N CYS A 104 -23.59 18.92 10.64
CA CYS A 104 -23.35 18.62 9.24
C CYS A 104 -23.75 17.19 8.89
N TYR A 105 -24.51 17.03 7.81
CA TYR A 105 -24.88 15.72 7.28
C TYR A 105 -24.74 15.71 5.75
N GLU A 106 -24.57 14.52 5.19
CA GLU A 106 -24.43 14.31 3.75
C GLU A 106 -25.71 14.69 3.00
N GLU A 107 -25.59 15.49 1.94
CA GLU A 107 -26.73 15.87 1.10
C GLU A 107 -27.28 14.66 0.33
N TYR A 108 -28.58 14.70 0.02
CA TYR A 108 -29.31 13.64 -0.68
C TYR A 108 -29.41 12.30 0.08
N THR A 109 -29.07 12.30 1.37
CA THR A 109 -29.27 11.16 2.27
C THR A 109 -30.46 11.41 3.21
N GLN A 110 -30.95 10.35 3.87
CA GLN A 110 -31.98 10.52 4.91
C GLN A 110 -31.43 11.32 6.10
N GLY A 111 -30.18 11.08 6.50
CA GLY A 111 -29.56 11.71 7.66
C GLY A 111 -30.48 11.68 8.89
N PRO A 112 -30.63 12.80 9.62
CA PRO A 112 -31.53 12.93 10.78
C PRO A 112 -32.99 13.23 10.38
N CYS A 113 -33.31 13.28 9.08
CA CYS A 113 -34.66 13.59 8.61
C CYS A 113 -35.65 12.44 8.89
N GLN A 114 -36.94 12.76 8.85
CA GLN A 114 -37.98 11.75 8.97
C GLN A 114 -37.92 10.80 7.76
N LYS A 115 -38.34 9.54 7.98
CA LYS A 115 -38.41 8.53 6.92
C LYS A 115 -39.20 9.06 5.72
N GLY A 116 -38.61 8.97 4.53
CA GLY A 116 -39.20 9.46 3.29
C GLY A 116 -38.90 10.93 2.97
N GLN A 117 -38.01 11.58 3.74
CA GLN A 117 -37.42 12.88 3.44
C GLN A 117 -35.92 12.75 3.27
N LEU A 118 -35.32 13.67 2.50
CA LEU A 118 -33.88 13.78 2.32
C LEU A 118 -33.40 15.16 2.77
N LEU A 119 -32.15 15.23 3.20
CA LEU A 119 -31.48 16.50 3.46
C LEU A 119 -31.03 17.14 2.15
N ILE A 120 -31.59 18.30 1.83
CA ILE A 120 -31.22 19.08 0.65
C ILE A 120 -31.11 20.54 1.07
N GLN A 121 -29.96 21.17 0.80
CA GLN A 121 -29.73 22.59 1.07
C GLN A 121 -30.23 22.98 2.47
N GLU A 122 -29.66 22.35 3.49
CA GLU A 122 -29.89 22.64 4.91
C GLU A 122 -31.27 22.26 5.50
N ARG A 123 -32.17 21.67 4.71
CA ARG A 123 -33.53 21.32 5.15
C ARG A 123 -33.93 19.89 4.78
N CYS A 124 -34.71 19.27 5.66
CA CYS A 124 -35.40 18.01 5.37
C CYS A 124 -36.60 18.30 4.46
N THR A 125 -36.59 17.74 3.25
CA THR A 125 -37.67 17.95 2.29
C THR A 125 -37.93 16.70 1.46
N CYS A 126 -39.15 16.61 0.93
CA CYS A 126 -39.48 15.70 -0.14
C CYS A 126 -40.48 16.39 -1.07
N SER A 127 -40.18 16.42 -2.36
CA SER A 127 -41.08 16.98 -3.37
C SER A 127 -40.93 16.24 -4.69
N GLN A 128 -41.96 16.32 -5.54
CA GLN A 128 -41.96 15.75 -6.89
C GLN A 128 -40.85 16.32 -7.78
N ASN A 129 -40.33 17.51 -7.46
CA ASN A 129 -39.22 18.14 -8.19
C ASN A 129 -37.88 17.44 -7.93
N LEU A 130 -37.79 16.58 -6.92
CA LEU A 130 -36.64 15.72 -6.67
C LEU A 130 -36.73 14.48 -7.56
N THR A 131 -36.78 14.68 -8.87
CA THR A 131 -37.10 13.66 -9.88
C THR A 131 -36.27 12.38 -9.72
N MET A 132 -35.02 12.50 -9.27
CA MET A 132 -34.15 11.34 -9.08
C MET A 132 -34.46 10.51 -7.84
N HIS A 133 -35.06 11.10 -6.81
CA HIS A 133 -35.20 10.51 -5.47
C HIS A 133 -36.66 10.29 -5.08
N TYR A 134 -37.59 11.01 -5.71
CA TYR A 134 -39.02 10.96 -5.41
C TYR A 134 -39.66 9.70 -6.00
N HIS A 135 -40.15 8.82 -5.13
CA HIS A 135 -40.87 7.62 -5.52
C HIS A 135 -42.38 7.91 -5.59
N PRO A 136 -43.01 7.88 -6.79
CA PRO A 136 -44.40 8.32 -6.97
C PRO A 136 -45.42 7.52 -6.16
N ASP A 137 -45.25 6.21 -6.07
CA ASP A 137 -46.28 5.34 -5.47
C ASP A 137 -46.35 5.47 -3.94
N SER A 138 -45.23 5.80 -3.29
CA SER A 138 -45.18 6.01 -1.85
C SER A 138 -45.27 7.48 -1.44
N GLY A 139 -45.10 8.41 -2.39
CA GLY A 139 -45.01 9.85 -2.12
C GLY A 139 -43.81 10.24 -1.25
N GLN A 140 -42.78 9.39 -1.19
CA GLN A 140 -41.59 9.55 -0.34
C GLN A 140 -40.32 9.67 -1.17
N CYS A 141 -39.30 10.30 -0.60
CA CYS A 141 -38.00 10.48 -1.21
C CYS A 141 -36.98 9.55 -0.56
N PHE A 142 -36.14 8.91 -1.37
CA PHE A 142 -35.16 7.95 -0.90
C PHE A 142 -33.80 8.19 -1.56
N GLU A 143 -32.75 7.83 -0.84
CA GLU A 143 -31.37 7.87 -1.31
C GLU A 143 -31.17 6.87 -2.46
N LEU A 144 -30.44 7.29 -3.50
CA LEU A 144 -30.09 6.42 -4.61
C LEU A 144 -29.13 5.32 -4.18
N TYR A 145 -29.21 4.17 -4.85
CA TYR A 145 -28.41 2.98 -4.60
C TYR A 145 -28.61 2.34 -3.22
N THR A 146 -29.60 2.81 -2.47
CA THR A 146 -30.07 2.17 -1.24
C THR A 146 -31.35 1.37 -1.50
N ARG A 147 -31.75 0.54 -0.55
CA ARG A 147 -32.99 -0.23 -0.65
C ARG A 147 -34.23 0.67 -0.83
N GLY A 148 -34.30 1.79 -0.11
CA GLY A 148 -35.44 2.71 -0.19
C GLY A 148 -36.81 2.01 -0.09
N PRO A 149 -37.72 2.19 -1.08
CA PRO A 149 -39.03 1.53 -1.13
C PRO A 149 -38.97 0.12 -1.74
N CYS A 150 -37.81 -0.33 -2.19
CA CYS A 150 -37.66 -1.55 -2.97
C CYS A 150 -37.72 -2.83 -2.11
N SER A 151 -38.09 -3.93 -2.77
CA SER A 151 -38.07 -5.28 -2.18
C SER A 151 -36.65 -5.75 -1.87
N SER A 152 -36.52 -6.88 -1.16
CA SER A 152 -35.23 -7.41 -0.75
C SER A 152 -34.32 -7.70 -1.96
N GLY A 153 -33.06 -7.27 -1.90
CA GLY A 153 -32.08 -7.43 -2.99
C GLY A 153 -32.20 -6.39 -4.12
N LYS A 154 -33.22 -5.52 -4.08
CA LYS A 154 -33.35 -4.39 -5.00
C LYS A 154 -32.88 -3.08 -4.34
N VAL A 155 -32.34 -2.19 -5.16
CA VAL A 155 -31.95 -0.83 -4.78
C VAL A 155 -32.61 0.18 -5.72
N LEU A 156 -32.85 1.38 -5.21
CA LEU A 156 -33.42 2.47 -5.99
C LEU A 156 -32.35 3.04 -6.92
N ASN A 157 -32.59 2.98 -8.22
CA ASN A 157 -31.72 3.56 -9.24
C ASN A 157 -32.48 4.60 -10.06
N PHE A 158 -31.78 5.56 -10.67
CA PHE A 158 -32.41 6.51 -11.58
C PHE A 158 -32.26 6.08 -13.03
N ASN A 159 -33.39 5.86 -13.71
CA ASN A 159 -33.39 5.56 -15.13
C ASN A 159 -33.31 6.84 -15.96
N TYR A 160 -32.12 7.15 -16.47
CA TYR A 160 -31.90 8.36 -17.29
C TYR A 160 -32.66 8.36 -18.62
N ARG A 161 -33.17 7.22 -19.10
CA ARG A 161 -34.00 7.15 -20.32
C ARG A 161 -35.46 7.46 -20.03
N ALA A 162 -36.00 6.85 -18.97
CA ALA A 162 -37.39 7.04 -18.55
C ALA A 162 -37.58 8.27 -17.65
N LEU A 163 -36.49 8.89 -17.20
CA LEU A 163 -36.44 10.03 -16.27
C LEU A 163 -37.26 9.80 -14.99
N ARG A 164 -37.20 8.57 -14.44
CA ARG A 164 -37.87 8.18 -13.21
C ARG A 164 -37.01 7.24 -12.37
N PRO A 165 -37.18 7.22 -11.04
CA PRO A 165 -36.53 6.22 -10.21
C PRO A 165 -37.20 4.87 -10.40
N GLU A 166 -36.41 3.80 -10.39
CA GLU A 166 -36.83 2.43 -10.55
C GLU A 166 -36.08 1.51 -9.60
N CYS A 167 -36.75 0.47 -9.12
CA CYS A 167 -36.11 -0.57 -8.32
C CYS A 167 -35.42 -1.57 -9.25
N VAL A 168 -34.09 -1.64 -9.16
CA VAL A 168 -33.26 -2.60 -9.91
C VAL A 168 -32.58 -3.54 -8.95
N CYS A 169 -32.16 -4.72 -9.41
CA CYS A 169 -31.29 -5.56 -8.60
C CYS A 169 -30.00 -4.81 -8.25
N GLN A 170 -29.55 -4.95 -7.01
CA GLN A 170 -28.24 -4.46 -6.59
C GLN A 170 -27.15 -5.08 -7.46
N GLU A 171 -26.03 -4.38 -7.64
CA GLU A 171 -24.86 -4.93 -8.34
C GLU A 171 -24.50 -6.32 -7.78
N GLY A 172 -24.24 -7.28 -8.68
CA GLY A 172 -24.01 -8.67 -8.31
C GLY A 172 -25.27 -9.47 -7.92
N HIS A 173 -26.48 -8.94 -8.12
CA HIS A 173 -27.73 -9.66 -7.97
C HIS A 173 -28.47 -9.78 -9.31
N VAL A 174 -29.30 -10.80 -9.43
CA VAL A 174 -30.10 -11.10 -10.63
C VAL A 174 -31.55 -11.33 -10.24
N GLU A 175 -32.46 -10.76 -11.02
CA GLU A 175 -33.91 -10.89 -10.85
C GLU A 175 -34.37 -12.29 -11.29
N TRP A 176 -35.19 -12.94 -10.49
CA TRP A 176 -35.75 -14.25 -10.79
C TRP A 176 -37.26 -14.17 -11.07
N ASN A 177 -37.85 -15.26 -11.57
CA ASN A 177 -39.26 -15.35 -12.01
C ASN A 177 -40.32 -15.01 -10.93
N ASP A 178 -39.90 -14.79 -9.69
CA ASP A 178 -40.72 -14.40 -8.54
C ASP A 178 -40.52 -12.93 -8.12
N ASP A 179 -39.96 -12.10 -9.03
CA ASP A 179 -39.67 -10.67 -8.85
C ASP A 179 -38.68 -10.34 -7.70
N ASN A 180 -38.00 -11.35 -7.15
CA ASN A 180 -36.96 -11.22 -6.14
C ASN A 180 -35.56 -11.19 -6.78
N CYS A 181 -34.64 -10.46 -6.16
CA CYS A 181 -33.24 -10.40 -6.60
C CYS A 181 -32.36 -11.28 -5.72
N TYR A 182 -31.59 -12.16 -6.35
CA TYR A 182 -30.68 -13.09 -5.66
C TYR A 182 -29.23 -12.80 -6.01
N PRO A 183 -28.30 -12.88 -5.05
CA PRO A 183 -26.89 -12.66 -5.32
C PRO A 183 -26.34 -13.76 -6.22
N ILE A 184 -25.57 -13.39 -7.24
CA ILE A 184 -24.90 -14.33 -8.13
C ILE A 184 -23.70 -14.96 -7.43
N ASN A 185 -23.36 -16.21 -7.78
CA ASN A 185 -22.16 -16.89 -7.31
C ASN A 185 -21.97 -16.89 -5.78
N THR A 186 -23.06 -16.85 -5.02
CA THR A 186 -23.01 -16.85 -3.55
C THR A 186 -23.44 -18.20 -3.00
N GLN A 187 -22.68 -18.67 -2.02
CA GLN A 187 -22.89 -19.99 -1.45
C GLN A 187 -24.19 -20.07 -0.65
N ARG A 188 -25.01 -21.11 -0.89
CA ARG A 188 -26.28 -21.39 -0.19
C ARG A 188 -27.30 -20.23 -0.23
N VAL A 189 -27.32 -19.42 -1.29
CA VAL A 189 -28.34 -18.37 -1.50
C VAL A 189 -28.89 -18.48 -2.91
N GLY A 190 -30.22 -18.52 -3.07
CA GLY A 190 -30.90 -18.50 -4.37
C GLY A 190 -32.26 -19.23 -4.39
N PRO A 191 -32.98 -19.20 -5.52
CA PRO A 191 -34.34 -19.74 -5.66
C PRO A 191 -34.37 -21.26 -5.95
N CYS A 192 -33.23 -21.96 -5.85
CA CYS A 192 -33.17 -23.39 -6.15
C CYS A 192 -33.76 -24.24 -5.03
N ASN A 193 -34.38 -25.38 -5.36
CA ASN A 193 -34.97 -26.27 -4.37
C ASN A 193 -33.88 -26.92 -3.49
N THR A 194 -33.76 -26.46 -2.25
CA THR A 194 -32.72 -26.89 -1.31
C THR A 194 -32.84 -28.37 -0.92
N THR A 195 -34.00 -29.01 -1.09
CA THR A 195 -34.14 -30.45 -0.83
C THR A 195 -33.51 -31.33 -1.92
N GLN A 196 -33.15 -30.75 -3.07
CA GLN A 196 -32.42 -31.44 -4.14
C GLN A 196 -30.92 -31.13 -4.11
N CYS A 197 -30.49 -30.17 -3.28
CA CYS A 197 -29.09 -29.88 -3.06
C CYS A 197 -28.61 -30.73 -1.86
N PRO A 198 -27.58 -31.59 -2.02
CA PRO A 198 -26.97 -32.34 -0.93
C PRO A 198 -26.70 -31.47 0.32
N GLU A 199 -27.26 -31.87 1.47
CA GLU A 199 -27.30 -31.06 2.70
C GLU A 199 -25.91 -30.65 3.20
N GLU A 200 -24.90 -31.51 2.99
CA GLU A 200 -23.63 -31.42 3.70
C GLU A 200 -22.54 -30.51 3.09
N THR A 201 -22.66 -29.94 1.89
CA THR A 201 -21.51 -29.20 1.28
C THR A 201 -21.88 -28.08 0.30
N PRO A 202 -20.95 -27.18 -0.09
CA PRO A 202 -21.18 -25.87 -0.74
C PRO A 202 -21.83 -25.87 -2.13
N ILE A 203 -22.96 -26.53 -2.30
CA ILE A 203 -23.71 -26.46 -3.54
C ILE A 203 -24.43 -25.11 -3.50
N SER A 204 -24.05 -24.26 -4.45
CA SER A 204 -24.57 -22.90 -4.55
C SER A 204 -25.68 -22.91 -5.59
N CYS A 205 -26.76 -22.16 -5.37
CA CYS A 205 -27.75 -21.98 -6.41
C CYS A 205 -27.10 -21.16 -7.53
N PHE A 206 -26.66 -21.84 -8.59
CA PHE A 206 -26.05 -21.17 -9.73
C PHE A 206 -27.16 -20.60 -10.60
N VAL A 207 -27.19 -19.29 -10.70
CA VAL A 207 -28.04 -18.53 -11.61
C VAL A 207 -27.16 -18.13 -12.80
N SER A 208 -27.41 -18.71 -13.97
CA SER A 208 -26.61 -18.45 -15.17
C SER A 208 -27.16 -17.29 -15.98
N ASP A 209 -26.30 -16.34 -16.30
CA ASP A 209 -26.52 -15.37 -17.38
C ASP A 209 -26.14 -16.03 -18.71
N ALA A 210 -27.10 -16.11 -19.65
CA ALA A 210 -26.75 -16.45 -21.03
C ALA A 210 -26.22 -15.22 -21.78
N ASP A 211 -26.77 -14.01 -21.52
CA ASP A 211 -26.37 -12.75 -22.16
C ASP A 211 -26.92 -11.51 -21.38
N ALA A 212 -26.61 -11.38 -20.08
CA ALA A 212 -26.88 -10.19 -19.23
C ALA A 212 -28.32 -9.63 -19.19
N SER A 213 -29.30 -10.33 -19.75
CA SER A 213 -30.66 -9.83 -19.96
C SER A 213 -31.76 -10.90 -19.89
N THR A 214 -31.41 -12.19 -19.85
CA THR A 214 -32.39 -13.27 -19.60
C THR A 214 -31.74 -14.40 -18.81
N VAL A 215 -32.29 -14.64 -17.62
CA VAL A 215 -31.87 -15.71 -16.72
C VAL A 215 -32.36 -17.06 -17.25
N SER A 216 -31.46 -18.02 -17.44
CA SER A 216 -31.77 -19.25 -18.18
C SER A 216 -32.07 -20.46 -17.28
N SER A 217 -31.54 -20.52 -16.05
CA SER A 217 -31.83 -21.58 -15.09
C SER A 217 -31.24 -21.29 -13.70
N ALA A 218 -31.87 -21.83 -12.66
CA ALA A 218 -31.35 -21.93 -11.30
C ALA A 218 -31.19 -23.41 -10.97
N ARG A 219 -29.96 -23.86 -10.76
CA ARG A 219 -29.65 -25.25 -10.44
C ARG A 219 -28.62 -25.37 -9.32
N CYS A 220 -28.71 -26.47 -8.59
CA CYS A 220 -27.67 -26.92 -7.66
C CYS A 220 -26.37 -27.18 -8.46
N ALA A 221 -25.37 -26.31 -8.36
CA ALA A 221 -24.07 -26.49 -9.03
C ALA A 221 -22.91 -25.93 -8.19
N CYS A 222 -21.67 -26.27 -8.57
CA CYS A 222 -20.48 -25.71 -7.96
C CYS A 222 -20.25 -24.26 -8.42
N LEU A 223 -19.69 -23.43 -7.53
CA LEU A 223 -19.29 -22.05 -7.85
C LEU A 223 -18.28 -22.00 -9.01
N PRO A 224 -18.14 -20.84 -9.69
CA PRO A 224 -17.06 -20.63 -10.64
C PRO A 224 -15.70 -21.03 -10.05
N ALA A 225 -14.85 -21.66 -10.86
CA ALA A 225 -13.57 -22.25 -10.46
C ALA A 225 -13.65 -23.44 -9.48
N SER A 226 -14.84 -23.97 -9.18
CA SER A 226 -15.03 -25.24 -8.45
C SER A 226 -15.65 -26.33 -9.33
N SER A 227 -15.42 -27.59 -8.99
CA SER A 227 -16.02 -28.75 -9.67
C SER A 227 -16.55 -29.79 -8.69
N LEU A 228 -17.52 -30.57 -9.17
CA LEU A 228 -18.09 -31.72 -8.48
C LEU A 228 -17.10 -32.90 -8.51
N MET A 229 -16.95 -33.57 -7.37
CA MET A 229 -16.27 -34.85 -7.25
C MET A 229 -17.29 -36.01 -7.13
N ASP A 230 -16.84 -37.26 -7.30
CA ASP A 230 -17.65 -38.48 -7.13
C ASP A 230 -18.45 -38.53 -5.81
N ASN A 231 -17.92 -37.93 -4.74
CA ASN A 231 -18.58 -37.88 -3.43
C ASN A 231 -19.71 -36.84 -3.34
N GLY A 232 -20.08 -36.20 -4.46
CA GLY A 232 -21.14 -35.19 -4.53
C GLY A 232 -20.76 -33.83 -3.91
N ARG A 233 -19.50 -33.63 -3.51
CA ARG A 233 -19.02 -32.38 -2.90
C ARG A 233 -18.29 -31.52 -3.93
N CYS A 234 -18.41 -30.20 -3.78
CA CYS A 234 -17.72 -29.21 -4.61
C CYS A 234 -16.35 -28.84 -4.02
N TYR A 235 -15.31 -28.84 -4.84
CA TYR A 235 -13.98 -28.40 -4.47
C TYR A 235 -13.44 -27.42 -5.51
N VAL A 236 -12.63 -26.46 -5.06
CA VAL A 236 -11.96 -25.52 -5.95
C VAL A 236 -10.98 -26.28 -6.83
N ALA A 237 -11.05 -26.08 -8.15
CA ALA A 237 -10.16 -26.72 -9.10
C ALA A 237 -8.72 -26.20 -8.98
N TYR A 238 -7.76 -27.06 -9.36
CA TYR A 238 -6.33 -26.77 -9.39
C TYR A 238 -5.71 -26.43 -8.02
N ASN A 239 -6.30 -26.94 -6.95
CA ASN A 239 -5.69 -26.98 -5.63
C ASN A 239 -5.67 -28.42 -5.09
N GLN A 240 -5.21 -28.63 -3.85
CA GLN A 240 -5.21 -29.97 -3.25
C GLN A 240 -6.64 -30.52 -3.07
N GLY A 241 -7.60 -29.70 -2.63
CA GLY A 241 -8.97 -30.12 -2.42
C GLY A 241 -9.08 -31.33 -1.48
N PRO A 242 -9.89 -32.35 -1.83
CA PRO A 242 -10.03 -33.59 -1.07
C PRO A 242 -8.97 -34.65 -1.42
N CYS A 243 -8.02 -34.31 -2.30
CA CYS A 243 -7.04 -35.25 -2.80
C CYS A 243 -5.95 -35.53 -1.77
N GLU A 244 -5.38 -36.73 -1.84
CA GLU A 244 -4.20 -37.09 -1.06
C GLU A 244 -3.01 -36.17 -1.37
N TYR A 245 -2.06 -36.10 -0.44
CA TYR A 245 -0.85 -35.31 -0.60
C TYR A 245 -0.12 -35.66 -1.92
N GLY A 246 0.35 -34.63 -2.63
CA GLY A 246 0.98 -34.77 -3.94
C GLY A 246 0.02 -34.80 -5.15
N HIS A 247 -1.29 -34.73 -4.91
CA HIS A 247 -2.31 -34.68 -5.97
C HIS A 247 -3.07 -33.35 -5.97
N TRP A 248 -3.52 -32.92 -7.16
CA TRP A 248 -4.39 -31.78 -7.38
C TRP A 248 -5.78 -32.24 -7.82
N PHE A 249 -6.80 -31.58 -7.31
CA PHE A 249 -8.17 -31.69 -7.78
C PHE A 249 -8.29 -30.98 -9.12
N VAL A 250 -8.22 -31.73 -10.21
CA VAL A 250 -8.21 -31.19 -11.57
C VAL A 250 -9.59 -31.32 -12.19
N TYR A 251 -10.13 -30.17 -12.61
CA TYR A 251 -11.33 -30.11 -13.43
C TYR A 251 -10.96 -30.08 -14.91
N ASP A 252 -11.49 -31.04 -15.67
CA ASP A 252 -11.45 -31.08 -17.12
C ASP A 252 -12.89 -31.12 -17.63
N ARG A 253 -13.28 -30.16 -18.48
CA ARG A 253 -14.65 -30.07 -19.02
C ARG A 253 -15.04 -31.31 -19.83
N THR A 254 -14.06 -32.06 -20.35
CA THR A 254 -14.26 -33.28 -21.14
C THR A 254 -14.33 -34.57 -20.29
N GLN A 255 -13.90 -34.51 -19.02
CA GLN A 255 -13.87 -35.64 -18.10
C GLN A 255 -14.55 -35.25 -16.79
N GLN A 256 -15.88 -35.36 -16.76
CA GLN A 256 -16.66 -35.26 -15.53
C GLN A 256 -16.91 -36.65 -14.94
N PRO A 257 -16.86 -36.81 -13.60
CA PRO A 257 -16.53 -35.79 -12.59
C PRO A 257 -15.03 -35.48 -12.50
N ALA A 258 -14.67 -34.39 -11.79
CA ALA A 258 -13.28 -33.98 -11.61
C ALA A 258 -12.47 -35.02 -10.84
N LYS A 259 -11.18 -35.13 -11.17
CA LYS A 259 -10.29 -36.20 -10.68
C LYS A 259 -9.10 -35.64 -9.92
N CYS A 260 -8.61 -36.42 -8.96
CA CYS A 260 -7.32 -36.18 -8.33
C CYS A 260 -6.20 -36.64 -9.28
N LEU A 261 -5.41 -35.70 -9.79
CA LEU A 261 -4.27 -35.98 -10.66
C LEU A 261 -2.96 -35.65 -9.94
N PRO A 262 -1.87 -36.41 -10.17
CA PRO A 262 -0.57 -36.09 -9.58
C PRO A 262 -0.12 -34.67 -10.00
N LYS A 263 0.43 -33.91 -9.06
CA LYS A 263 0.99 -32.58 -9.31
C LYS A 263 2.27 -32.72 -10.15
N LYS A 264 2.13 -32.70 -11.48
CA LYS A 264 3.26 -32.88 -12.41
C LYS A 264 3.99 -31.58 -12.79
N ASN A 265 3.38 -30.40 -12.61
CA ASN A 265 3.93 -29.14 -13.12
C ASN A 265 3.99 -28.04 -12.03
N CYS A 266 5.19 -27.65 -11.63
CA CYS A 266 5.45 -26.44 -10.83
C CYS A 266 5.56 -25.22 -11.75
N GLN A 267 4.45 -24.67 -12.26
CA GLN A 267 4.52 -23.52 -13.17
C GLN A 267 4.55 -22.15 -12.46
N ARG A 268 5.75 -21.56 -12.42
CA ARG A 268 5.97 -20.11 -12.57
C ARG A 268 7.20 -19.79 -13.44
N PHE A 269 8.20 -20.68 -13.51
CA PHE A 269 9.40 -20.61 -14.39
C PHE A 269 9.99 -22.02 -14.64
N ASP A 270 10.78 -22.20 -15.71
CA ASP A 270 11.36 -23.49 -16.17
C ASP A 270 12.34 -24.19 -15.19
N ASN A 271 12.67 -23.57 -14.05
CA ASN A 271 13.63 -24.08 -13.07
C ASN A 271 13.05 -24.33 -11.66
N TRP A 272 11.73 -24.53 -11.57
CA TRP A 272 11.04 -24.90 -10.33
C TRP A 272 10.59 -26.36 -10.38
N TYR A 273 10.88 -27.11 -9.32
CA TYR A 273 10.60 -28.54 -9.25
C TYR A 273 9.93 -28.90 -7.93
N SER A 274 9.11 -29.94 -7.97
CA SER A 274 8.41 -30.45 -6.78
C SER A 274 9.36 -31.19 -5.86
N TRP A 275 9.26 -30.96 -4.56
CA TRP A 275 9.94 -31.73 -3.53
C TRP A 275 9.03 -32.85 -3.01
N PRO A 276 9.39 -34.14 -3.18
CA PRO A 276 8.51 -35.25 -2.82
C PRO A 276 8.11 -35.30 -1.34
N GLN A 277 8.95 -34.80 -0.44
CA GLN A 277 8.80 -34.94 1.01
C GLN A 277 7.69 -34.05 1.58
N ASP A 278 7.44 -32.89 0.97
CA ASP A 278 6.42 -31.94 1.43
C ASP A 278 5.44 -31.48 0.32
N GLY A 279 5.67 -31.89 -0.93
CA GLY A 279 4.83 -31.53 -2.08
C GLY A 279 4.95 -30.06 -2.52
N ASN A 280 5.85 -29.28 -1.92
CA ASN A 280 6.10 -27.89 -2.27
C ASN A 280 6.99 -27.80 -3.52
N CYS A 281 6.98 -26.62 -4.16
CA CYS A 281 7.84 -26.36 -5.30
C CYS A 281 9.01 -25.48 -4.86
N TYR A 282 10.22 -25.87 -5.23
CA TYR A 282 11.43 -25.12 -4.94
C TYR A 282 12.20 -24.87 -6.23
N LYS A 283 12.89 -23.74 -6.28
CA LYS A 283 13.72 -23.36 -7.41
C LYS A 283 15.09 -24.04 -7.29
N GLN A 284 15.59 -24.60 -8.38
CA GLN A 284 16.94 -25.18 -8.44
C GLN A 284 18.01 -24.14 -8.07
N TRP A 285 19.09 -24.59 -7.41
CA TRP A 285 20.22 -23.77 -6.93
C TRP A 285 19.90 -22.81 -5.78
N ARG A 286 18.78 -23.03 -5.08
CA ARG A 286 18.40 -22.32 -3.84
C ARG A 286 18.52 -23.28 -2.66
N GLN A 287 18.60 -22.75 -1.44
CA GLN A 287 18.56 -23.61 -0.26
C GLN A 287 17.21 -24.37 -0.17
N GLY A 288 16.08 -23.68 -0.34
CA GLY A 288 14.76 -24.33 -0.34
C GLY A 288 14.51 -25.15 0.94
N PRO A 289 14.13 -26.44 0.84
CA PRO A 289 13.91 -27.31 2.00
C PRO A 289 15.22 -27.89 2.56
N CYS A 290 16.36 -27.59 1.95
CA CYS A 290 17.64 -28.21 2.27
C CYS A 290 18.29 -27.61 3.53
N PRO A 291 19.10 -28.40 4.25
CA PRO A 291 19.88 -27.90 5.36
C PRO A 291 20.89 -26.85 4.90
N PHE A 292 21.33 -26.01 5.84
CA PHE A 292 22.31 -24.97 5.56
C PHE A 292 23.63 -25.56 5.04
N GLY A 293 24.06 -25.13 3.86
CA GLY A 293 25.24 -25.65 3.16
C GLY A 293 24.94 -26.67 2.05
N GLU A 294 23.67 -26.95 1.78
CA GLU A 294 23.22 -27.73 0.63
C GLU A 294 22.22 -26.93 -0.22
N LEU A 295 22.15 -27.27 -1.51
CA LEU A 295 21.22 -26.65 -2.46
C LEU A 295 20.23 -27.69 -3.01
N PHE A 296 19.02 -27.21 -3.24
CA PHE A 296 17.99 -27.96 -3.94
C PHE A 296 18.39 -28.13 -5.40
N TYR A 297 18.55 -29.39 -5.82
CA TYR A 297 19.09 -29.76 -7.12
C TYR A 297 18.21 -30.82 -7.79
N LEU A 298 17.92 -30.63 -9.08
CA LEU A 298 17.35 -31.66 -9.94
C LEU A 298 18.49 -32.39 -10.63
N ASP A 299 18.61 -33.68 -10.37
CA ASP A 299 19.52 -34.54 -11.10
C ASP A 299 19.00 -34.77 -12.54
N PRO A 300 19.74 -34.34 -13.58
CA PRO A 300 19.31 -34.48 -14.96
C PRO A 300 19.35 -35.92 -15.47
N GLU A 301 20.13 -36.81 -14.84
CA GLU A 301 20.23 -38.22 -15.26
C GLU A 301 19.06 -39.04 -14.72
N THR A 302 18.70 -38.81 -13.46
CA THR A 302 17.63 -39.56 -12.79
C THR A 302 16.27 -38.84 -12.82
N GLY A 303 16.25 -37.55 -13.11
CA GLY A 303 15.06 -36.70 -13.05
C GLY A 303 14.54 -36.49 -11.62
N ARG A 304 15.34 -36.77 -10.59
CA ARG A 304 14.94 -36.68 -9.18
C ARG A 304 15.52 -35.45 -8.51
N THR A 305 14.70 -34.79 -7.69
CA THR A 305 15.15 -33.68 -6.85
C THR A 305 15.80 -34.21 -5.58
N SER A 306 16.89 -33.57 -5.13
CA SER A 306 17.60 -33.89 -3.88
C SER A 306 18.28 -32.65 -3.31
N CYS A 307 18.69 -32.72 -2.04
CA CYS A 307 19.60 -31.75 -1.44
C CYS A 307 21.03 -32.26 -1.59
N GLN A 308 21.88 -31.46 -2.23
CA GLN A 308 23.26 -31.85 -2.51
C GLN A 308 24.20 -30.66 -2.41
N CYS A 309 25.48 -30.95 -2.22
CA CYS A 309 26.59 -30.05 -2.49
C CYS A 309 27.73 -30.84 -3.09
N GLN A 310 28.16 -30.47 -4.30
CA GLN A 310 29.25 -31.15 -5.00
C GLN A 310 30.47 -30.22 -5.11
N ASN A 311 31.67 -30.79 -4.95
CA ASN A 311 32.92 -30.02 -5.08
C ASN A 311 33.14 -29.44 -6.49
N SER A 312 32.47 -29.99 -7.49
CA SER A 312 32.47 -29.49 -8.87
C SER A 312 31.63 -28.22 -9.04
N TRP A 313 30.74 -27.89 -8.08
CA TRP A 313 29.87 -26.71 -8.14
C TRP A 313 30.61 -25.46 -7.67
N LEU A 314 31.72 -25.16 -8.35
CA LEU A 314 32.69 -24.12 -7.97
C LEU A 314 32.05 -22.73 -7.77
N THR A 315 30.94 -22.44 -8.44
CA THR A 315 30.21 -21.16 -8.28
C THR A 315 29.45 -21.05 -6.97
N HIS A 316 29.07 -22.17 -6.38
CA HIS A 316 28.28 -22.25 -5.14
C HIS A 316 29.10 -22.68 -3.93
N LEU A 317 30.25 -23.33 -4.16
CA LEU A 317 31.06 -23.97 -3.13
C LEU A 317 31.90 -22.98 -2.35
N PHE A 318 31.83 -23.02 -1.01
CA PHE A 318 32.66 -22.28 -0.08
C PHE A 318 32.93 -23.13 1.16
N GLU A 319 34.21 -23.41 1.44
CA GLU A 319 34.65 -24.23 2.56
C GLU A 319 33.92 -25.59 2.67
N GLY A 320 33.69 -26.25 1.53
CA GLY A 320 33.03 -27.56 1.47
C GLY A 320 31.51 -27.53 1.60
N LYS A 321 30.88 -26.35 1.64
CA LYS A 321 29.43 -26.16 1.67
C LYS A 321 28.97 -25.33 0.49
N CYS A 322 27.72 -25.52 0.06
CA CYS A 322 27.17 -24.84 -1.09
C CYS A 322 26.15 -23.79 -0.68
N TYR A 323 26.25 -22.60 -1.27
CA TYR A 323 25.39 -21.47 -0.96
C TYR A 323 24.79 -20.83 -2.21
N GLU A 324 23.63 -20.25 -2.00
CA GLU A 324 22.89 -19.55 -3.03
C GLU A 324 23.54 -18.18 -3.31
N HIS A 325 23.64 -17.81 -4.58
CA HIS A 325 24.13 -16.48 -4.97
C HIS A 325 23.19 -15.38 -4.46
N HIS A 326 23.80 -14.29 -3.99
CA HIS A 326 23.11 -13.13 -3.42
C HIS A 326 22.30 -13.45 -2.16
N SER A 327 22.58 -14.59 -1.51
CA SER A 327 22.07 -14.90 -0.18
C SER A 327 23.05 -14.43 0.90
N VAL A 328 22.62 -14.43 2.16
CA VAL A 328 23.52 -14.18 3.30
C VAL A 328 24.60 -15.27 3.35
N GLY A 329 24.22 -16.54 3.13
CA GLY A 329 25.17 -17.66 3.11
C GLY A 329 26.09 -17.66 4.35
N PRO A 330 27.40 -17.90 4.18
CA PRO A 330 28.38 -17.86 5.28
C PRO A 330 28.86 -16.44 5.60
N CYS A 331 28.27 -15.40 5.00
CA CYS A 331 28.81 -14.06 5.04
C CYS A 331 28.39 -13.28 6.29
N PRO A 332 29.26 -12.34 6.75
CA PRO A 332 28.91 -11.46 7.86
C PRO A 332 27.78 -10.50 7.46
N ALA A 333 27.17 -9.87 8.46
CA ALA A 333 26.07 -8.94 8.27
C ALA A 333 26.38 -7.85 7.23
N GLY A 334 25.46 -7.65 6.29
CA GLY A 334 25.58 -6.67 5.21
C GLY A 334 26.40 -7.12 3.99
N LYS A 335 26.99 -8.32 4.01
CA LYS A 335 27.63 -8.96 2.85
C LYS A 335 26.80 -10.14 2.36
N TYR A 336 26.99 -10.46 1.09
CA TYR A 336 26.27 -11.53 0.41
C TYR A 336 27.23 -12.44 -0.33
N PHE A 337 26.85 -13.71 -0.41
CA PHE A 337 27.59 -14.72 -1.10
C PHE A 337 27.55 -14.50 -2.61
N ASN A 338 28.71 -14.51 -3.27
CA ASN A 338 28.81 -14.39 -4.71
C ASN A 338 30.03 -15.14 -5.27
N PHE A 339 29.99 -15.44 -6.57
CA PHE A 339 31.11 -15.98 -7.33
C PHE A 339 31.76 -14.87 -8.17
N ASP A 340 33.08 -14.76 -8.08
CA ASP A 340 33.87 -13.87 -8.93
C ASP A 340 34.39 -14.66 -10.15
N PRO A 341 33.92 -14.37 -11.37
CA PRO A 341 34.34 -15.09 -12.57
C PRO A 341 35.80 -14.83 -12.96
N ILE A 342 36.42 -13.74 -12.48
CA ILE A 342 37.82 -13.39 -12.78
C ILE A 342 38.75 -14.24 -11.93
N THR A 343 38.52 -14.27 -10.62
CA THR A 343 39.35 -15.06 -9.69
C THR A 343 38.91 -16.52 -9.59
N GLN A 344 37.76 -16.88 -10.20
CA GLN A 344 37.10 -18.18 -10.11
C GLN A 344 36.90 -18.66 -8.67
N LYS A 345 36.67 -17.73 -7.75
CA LYS A 345 36.47 -18.01 -6.33
C LYS A 345 35.14 -17.45 -5.86
N THR A 346 34.54 -18.18 -4.93
CA THR A 346 33.40 -17.69 -4.16
C THR A 346 33.88 -16.87 -2.99
N GLY A 347 33.07 -15.89 -2.59
CA GLY A 347 33.40 -15.02 -1.47
C GLY A 347 32.23 -14.15 -1.08
N CYS A 348 32.49 -13.31 -0.07
CA CYS A 348 31.52 -12.38 0.47
C CYS A 348 31.76 -10.99 -0.11
N THR A 349 30.76 -10.46 -0.82
CA THR A 349 30.82 -9.14 -1.46
C THR A 349 29.66 -8.27 -1.01
N CYS A 350 29.74 -6.97 -1.30
CA CYS A 350 28.63 -6.05 -1.09
C CYS A 350 27.57 -6.24 -2.19
N PHE A 351 26.30 -6.08 -1.84
CA PHE A 351 25.22 -6.07 -2.81
C PHE A 351 25.40 -4.92 -3.81
N THR A 352 24.82 -5.00 -5.01
CA THR A 352 25.04 -4.02 -6.08
C THR A 352 24.63 -2.60 -5.73
N ALA A 353 23.74 -2.39 -4.74
CA ALA A 353 23.37 -1.07 -4.22
C ALA A 353 24.35 -0.52 -3.16
N PHE A 354 25.35 -1.30 -2.74
CA PHE A 354 26.28 -0.98 -1.66
C PHE A 354 27.71 -0.94 -2.19
N ALA A 355 28.59 -0.28 -1.44
CA ALA A 355 30.04 -0.26 -1.68
C ALA A 355 30.79 -0.63 -0.39
N PRO A 356 31.90 -1.37 -0.48
CA PRO A 356 32.70 -1.72 0.69
C PRO A 356 33.32 -0.47 1.34
N ASP A 357 33.24 -0.38 2.65
CA ASP A 357 33.91 0.60 3.48
C ASP A 357 35.21 -0.02 4.02
N ALA A 358 36.36 0.46 3.55
CA ALA A 358 37.65 -0.10 3.90
C ALA A 358 38.03 0.13 5.38
N GLU A 359 37.55 1.22 5.99
CA GLU A 359 37.87 1.57 7.37
C GLU A 359 37.05 0.73 8.35
N LYS A 360 35.77 0.54 8.05
CA LYS A 360 34.83 -0.16 8.93
C LYS A 360 34.69 -1.65 8.60
N GLY A 361 35.17 -2.09 7.44
CA GLY A 361 35.04 -3.47 6.97
C GLY A 361 33.62 -3.91 6.60
N ILE A 362 32.67 -2.98 6.56
CA ILE A 362 31.24 -3.19 6.28
C ILE A 362 30.85 -2.72 4.86
N CYS A 363 29.62 -3.00 4.44
CA CYS A 363 29.06 -2.45 3.21
C CYS A 363 28.18 -1.23 3.53
N VAL A 364 28.40 -0.12 2.85
CA VAL A 364 27.61 1.12 2.99
C VAL A 364 26.77 1.35 1.74
N GLU A 365 25.55 1.84 1.92
CA GLU A 365 24.60 2.03 0.82
C GLU A 365 25.04 3.19 -0.09
N LYS A 366 25.11 2.95 -1.40
CA LYS A 366 25.44 3.98 -2.38
C LYS A 366 24.28 4.98 -2.52
N LEU A 367 24.59 6.18 -2.97
CA LEU A 367 23.65 7.28 -3.15
C LEU A 367 22.97 7.75 -1.84
N THR A 368 23.61 7.47 -0.70
CA THR A 368 23.21 7.98 0.61
C THR A 368 24.24 8.98 1.11
N GLN A 369 23.83 9.88 2.00
CA GLN A 369 24.73 10.90 2.56
C GLN A 369 25.53 10.39 3.77
N ASP A 370 25.02 9.44 4.56
CA ASP A 370 25.56 8.91 5.83
C ASP A 370 26.95 9.45 6.28
N LYS A 371 28.05 8.94 5.72
CA LYS A 371 29.43 9.33 6.08
C LYS A 371 30.03 10.50 5.27
N CYS A 372 29.30 11.01 4.29
CA CYS A 372 29.75 12.02 3.35
C CYS A 372 29.37 13.45 3.77
N PRO A 373 30.18 14.46 3.40
CA PRO A 373 29.83 15.86 3.59
C PRO A 373 28.50 16.24 2.93
N LEU A 374 27.87 17.31 3.43
CA LEU A 374 26.65 17.86 2.83
C LEU A 374 26.84 18.16 1.34
N GLY A 375 25.91 17.65 0.53
CA GLY A 375 25.94 17.80 -0.92
C GLY A 375 26.79 16.78 -1.68
N GLN A 376 27.35 15.78 -0.99
CA GLN A 376 27.98 14.61 -1.61
C GLN A 376 27.28 13.33 -1.19
N LEU A 377 27.36 12.31 -2.03
CA LEU A 377 26.80 11.00 -1.74
C LEU A 377 27.86 9.91 -1.88
N ILE A 378 27.62 8.78 -1.24
CA ILE A 378 28.48 7.60 -1.33
C ILE A 378 28.39 7.01 -2.74
N ILE A 379 29.52 6.82 -3.41
CA ILE A 379 29.65 6.07 -4.65
C ILE A 379 30.72 4.98 -4.51
N ALA A 380 30.73 4.02 -5.42
CA ALA A 380 31.85 3.08 -5.55
C ALA A 380 32.94 3.73 -6.40
N ASP A 381 34.17 3.74 -5.89
CA ASP A 381 35.33 4.16 -6.64
C ASP A 381 35.59 3.21 -7.83
N SER A 382 35.85 3.76 -9.01
CA SER A 382 35.97 2.98 -10.24
C SER A 382 37.26 2.15 -10.31
N ILE A 383 38.26 2.46 -9.48
CA ILE A 383 39.57 1.78 -9.49
C ILE A 383 39.60 0.73 -8.37
N THR A 384 39.23 1.13 -7.16
CA THR A 384 39.33 0.30 -5.96
C THR A 384 38.03 -0.44 -5.63
N GLY A 385 36.89 0.01 -6.17
CA GLY A 385 35.57 -0.49 -5.80
C GLY A 385 35.09 -0.04 -4.42
N HIS A 386 35.95 0.63 -3.64
CA HIS A 386 35.65 1.08 -2.28
C HIS A 386 34.73 2.30 -2.28
N SER A 387 33.98 2.45 -1.19
CA SER A 387 33.09 3.59 -0.99
C SER A 387 33.89 4.89 -0.88
N LYS A 388 33.53 5.87 -1.69
CA LYS A 388 34.03 7.25 -1.62
C LYS A 388 32.88 8.24 -1.69
N CYS A 389 33.12 9.48 -1.28
CA CYS A 389 32.16 10.57 -1.43
C CYS A 389 32.43 11.31 -2.74
N ASP A 390 31.39 11.54 -3.53
CA ASP A 390 31.49 12.29 -4.78
C ASP A 390 30.22 13.08 -5.06
N CYS A 391 30.34 14.09 -5.90
CA CYS A 391 29.24 14.79 -6.53
C CYS A 391 29.72 15.48 -7.79
N LYS A 392 29.53 14.83 -8.94
CA LYS A 392 29.87 15.39 -10.25
C LYS A 392 28.66 15.36 -11.16
N GLU A 393 28.44 16.46 -11.86
CA GLU A 393 27.32 16.61 -12.81
C GLU A 393 27.31 15.47 -13.83
N ASP A 394 28.46 15.13 -14.42
CA ASP A 394 28.53 14.12 -15.48
C ASP A 394 28.22 12.69 -15.03
N THR A 395 28.64 12.32 -13.82
CA THR A 395 28.52 10.93 -13.32
C THR A 395 27.30 10.73 -12.43
N MET A 396 26.77 11.79 -11.83
CA MET A 396 25.67 11.74 -10.86
C MET A 396 24.43 12.51 -11.32
N LYS A 397 24.19 12.59 -12.64
CA LYS A 397 23.07 13.35 -13.26
C LYS A 397 21.70 13.17 -12.59
N GLN A 398 21.40 11.97 -12.12
CA GLN A 398 20.11 11.68 -11.47
C GLN A 398 20.00 12.27 -10.06
N ASN A 399 21.13 12.46 -9.38
CA ASN A 399 21.20 12.98 -8.02
C ASN A 399 21.69 14.42 -7.94
N TYR A 400 22.28 14.94 -9.02
CA TYR A 400 22.87 16.26 -9.10
C TYR A 400 21.81 17.35 -9.28
N TRP A 401 21.84 18.36 -8.42
CA TRP A 401 20.97 19.52 -8.50
C TRP A 401 21.72 20.70 -9.09
N LEU A 402 21.33 21.08 -10.32
CA LEU A 402 22.03 22.11 -11.09
C LEU A 402 22.05 23.48 -10.37
N ALA A 403 21.03 23.79 -9.57
CA ALA A 403 20.89 25.12 -8.98
C ALA A 403 21.93 25.44 -7.89
N ASP A 404 22.45 24.43 -7.18
CA ASP A 404 23.43 24.63 -6.10
C ASP A 404 24.67 23.75 -6.22
N GLY A 405 24.75 22.93 -7.28
CA GLY A 405 25.87 22.06 -7.58
C GLY A 405 26.05 20.91 -6.59
N LYS A 406 25.01 20.54 -5.83
CA LYS A 406 25.04 19.49 -4.81
C LYS A 406 24.28 18.25 -5.24
N CYS A 407 24.61 17.13 -4.62
CA CYS A 407 23.97 15.85 -4.86
C CYS A 407 23.06 15.46 -3.70
N TYR A 408 21.87 14.98 -4.03
CA TYR A 408 20.83 14.66 -3.07
C TYR A 408 20.31 13.24 -3.23
N GLN A 409 20.04 12.59 -2.09
CA GLN A 409 19.44 11.26 -2.06
C GLN A 409 17.99 11.32 -2.53
N HIS A 410 17.59 10.38 -3.39
CA HIS A 410 16.20 10.28 -3.84
C HIS A 410 15.23 9.96 -2.70
N LEU A 411 13.99 10.44 -2.86
CA LEU A 411 12.89 10.26 -1.91
C LEU A 411 13.15 10.87 -0.53
N LYS A 412 14.15 11.75 -0.43
CA LYS A 412 14.39 12.65 0.71
C LYS A 412 14.03 14.07 0.31
N GLN A 413 13.94 14.97 1.29
CA GLN A 413 13.66 16.39 1.01
C GLN A 413 14.72 17.01 0.08
N GLY A 414 16.01 16.79 0.36
CA GLY A 414 17.09 17.31 -0.47
C GLY A 414 17.06 18.85 -0.58
N PRO A 415 17.13 19.45 -1.78
CA PRO A 415 17.04 20.89 -1.99
C PRO A 415 15.59 21.41 -1.94
N CYS A 416 14.61 20.52 -1.77
CA CYS A 416 13.20 20.84 -1.90
C CYS A 416 12.62 21.45 -0.61
N SER A 417 11.46 22.10 -0.76
CA SER A 417 10.64 22.51 0.37
C SER A 417 10.12 21.28 1.14
N LYS A 418 9.76 21.43 2.42
CA LYS A 418 9.40 20.31 3.32
C LYS A 418 8.22 19.45 2.83
N SER A 419 7.36 19.99 1.97
CA SER A 419 6.21 19.28 1.39
C SER A 419 6.54 18.54 0.08
N MET A 420 7.77 18.65 -0.40
CA MET A 420 8.26 18.03 -1.62
C MET A 420 9.45 17.12 -1.32
N ILE A 421 9.62 16.12 -2.18
CA ILE A 421 10.74 15.20 -2.16
C ILE A 421 11.53 15.34 -3.46
N PHE A 422 12.84 15.22 -3.32
CA PHE A 422 13.77 15.14 -4.43
C PHE A 422 13.65 13.77 -5.10
N ARG A 423 13.19 13.75 -6.36
CA ARG A 423 13.11 12.54 -7.18
C ARG A 423 13.21 12.87 -8.66
N LEU A 424 13.37 11.84 -9.49
CA LEU A 424 13.27 12.02 -10.93
C LEU A 424 11.81 12.27 -11.32
N ASP A 425 11.61 13.21 -12.23
CA ASP A 425 10.33 13.43 -12.89
C ASP A 425 10.07 12.31 -13.91
N ASP A 426 8.89 11.70 -13.85
CA ASP A 426 8.55 10.51 -14.63
C ASP A 426 8.44 10.78 -16.15
N GLN A 427 8.33 12.05 -16.56
CA GLN A 427 8.21 12.45 -17.97
C GLN A 427 9.56 12.84 -18.56
N THR A 428 10.37 13.57 -17.79
CA THR A 428 11.63 14.16 -18.25
C THR A 428 12.86 13.36 -17.82
N SER A 429 12.72 12.47 -16.83
CA SER A 429 13.83 11.76 -16.18
C SER A 429 14.89 12.68 -15.58
N LEU A 430 14.54 13.95 -15.33
CA LEU A 430 15.41 14.95 -14.72
C LEU A 430 15.13 15.05 -13.22
N PRO A 431 16.13 15.42 -12.40
CA PRO A 431 15.93 15.72 -11.00
C PRO A 431 14.90 16.83 -10.81
N ALA A 432 13.94 16.63 -9.91
CA ALA A 432 12.88 17.58 -9.62
C ALA A 432 12.42 17.49 -8.16
N CYS A 433 11.78 18.57 -7.70
CA CYS A 433 11.05 18.61 -6.44
C CYS A 433 9.58 18.30 -6.71
N LEU A 434 9.12 17.14 -6.24
CA LEU A 434 7.79 16.62 -6.53
C LEU A 434 7.09 16.21 -5.23
N PRO A 435 5.74 16.21 -5.20
CA PRO A 435 5.02 15.73 -4.02
C PRO A 435 5.32 14.23 -3.74
N PRO A 436 5.20 13.79 -2.48
CA PRO A 436 5.35 12.39 -2.10
C PRO A 436 4.45 11.47 -2.91
N ILE A 437 4.95 10.27 -3.22
CA ILE A 437 4.17 9.25 -3.94
C ILE A 437 3.08 8.74 -3.00
N VAL A 438 1.86 9.26 -3.15
CA VAL A 438 0.67 8.67 -2.52
C VAL A 438 0.32 7.43 -3.33
N GLY A 439 0.42 6.26 -2.70
CA GLY A 439 0.03 4.99 -3.30
C GLY A 439 -1.43 5.03 -3.75
N SER A 440 -1.66 5.36 -5.01
CA SER A 440 -2.97 5.33 -5.62
C SER A 440 -3.03 4.15 -6.57
N SER A 441 -3.71 3.10 -6.12
CA SER A 441 -4.35 2.10 -6.98
C SER A 441 -5.46 2.70 -7.87
N SER A 442 -5.51 4.03 -8.09
CA SER A 442 -6.56 4.70 -8.87
C SER A 442 -6.07 5.63 -10.00
N ILE A 443 -4.78 5.67 -10.35
CA ILE A 443 -4.28 6.52 -11.48
C ILE A 443 -3.87 5.68 -12.70
N ARG A 444 -4.66 4.64 -13.04
CA ARG A 444 -4.56 3.97 -14.36
C ARG A 444 -5.80 4.09 -15.25
N LYS A 445 -6.81 4.89 -14.88
CA LYS A 445 -8.04 5.09 -15.69
C LYS A 445 -8.21 6.45 -16.39
N LYS A 446 -7.25 7.38 -16.33
CA LYS A 446 -7.34 8.68 -17.03
C LYS A 446 -6.26 8.93 -18.09
N ARG A 447 -6.01 7.96 -18.98
CA ARG A 447 -5.23 8.19 -20.23
C ARG A 447 -5.86 7.63 -21.51
N LYS A 448 -7.17 7.34 -21.52
CA LYS A 448 -7.93 7.02 -22.75
C LYS A 448 -9.26 7.77 -22.79
N ALA A 449 -9.21 9.09 -22.86
CA ALA A 449 -10.38 9.92 -23.21
C ALA A 449 -9.96 11.33 -23.66
N PHE A 450 -8.91 11.46 -24.47
CA PHE A 450 -8.58 12.72 -25.16
C PHE A 450 -7.82 12.37 -26.43
N ASN A 451 -8.54 11.84 -27.42
CA ASN A 451 -8.17 11.84 -28.84
C ASN A 451 -9.40 11.41 -29.66
N LYS A 452 -10.38 12.30 -29.74
CA LYS A 452 -11.41 12.28 -30.77
C LYS A 452 -12.05 13.65 -30.90
N LEU A 453 -11.34 14.59 -31.53
CA LEU A 453 -11.89 15.82 -32.12
C LEU A 453 -10.81 16.53 -32.94
N SER A 454 -10.58 16.06 -34.17
CA SER A 454 -10.09 16.87 -35.29
C SER A 454 -10.01 16.03 -36.57
N SER A 455 -11.12 15.89 -37.28
CA SER A 455 -11.11 15.62 -38.72
C SER A 455 -12.39 16.15 -39.36
N PHE A 456 -12.40 17.44 -39.68
CA PHE A 456 -13.27 18.08 -40.66
C PHE A 456 -12.43 19.14 -41.42
N GLY A 457 -12.49 19.09 -42.75
CA GLY A 457 -11.80 19.99 -43.70
C GLY A 457 -10.47 19.38 -44.16
N HIS A 458 -10.31 18.82 -45.36
CA HIS A 458 -10.73 19.25 -46.69
C HIS A 458 -10.67 18.06 -47.67
#